data_AF-A0A8D6SVC6-F1
#
_entry.id   AF-A0A8D6SVC6-F1
#
_cell.length_a   1.000
_cell.length_b   1.000
_cell.length_c   1.000
_cell.angle_alpha   90.00
_cell.angle_beta   90.00
_cell.angle_gamma   90.00
#
_symmetry.space_group_name_H-M   'P 1'
#
loop_
_entity.id
_entity.type
_entity.pdbx_description
1 polymer ?
#
loop_
_entity_poly.entity_id
_entity_poly.type
_entity_poly.pdbx_seq_one_letter_code
_entity_poly.pdbx_strand_id
1 'polypeptide(L)'
;MAKILVVTDGVYGYRIQGTVNSFGKKNKFIGIYKIEKPQDIIVDEIELPEELIEKFKEADILLVYTQHPDNTYEVCRNAREKNPNIAIIVATCSGEGQKKELCKFDAICPEEMCLLDENMVGDLINKYPKLKEFLEEFGSPKVEVYIKNNKVEEVKVIRTSICGSTLFMAKLMKGLDARDIEELSRKSAMFIQRYPCVAGKIKLFKKECKKQMALEIHRKAVLNGIKII
;
A
#
# COMPACT_ATOMS: atom_id res chain seq x y z
N MET A 1 9.61 4.66 15.96
CA MET A 1 8.39 5.04 15.24
C MET A 1 8.74 5.71 13.94
N ALA A 2 8.13 5.30 12.81
CA ALA A 2 8.21 6.02 11.54
C ALA A 2 7.02 6.97 11.37
N LYS A 3 7.30 8.17 10.86
CA LYS A 3 6.31 9.21 10.53
C LYS A 3 5.92 9.11 9.06
N ILE A 4 4.63 8.85 8.81
CA ILE A 4 4.06 8.60 7.49
C ILE A 4 3.37 9.87 6.99
N LEU A 5 3.84 10.38 5.85
CA LEU A 5 3.23 11.46 5.09
C LEU A 5 2.64 10.90 3.79
N VAL A 6 1.46 11.38 3.40
CA VAL A 6 0.81 11.01 2.14
C VAL A 6 0.70 12.24 1.25
N VAL A 7 1.07 12.10 -0.02
CA VAL A 7 0.79 13.10 -1.06
C VAL A 7 -0.10 12.45 -2.11
N THR A 8 -1.19 13.13 -2.48
CA THR A 8 -2.19 12.60 -3.42
C THR A 8 -2.68 13.69 -4.36
N ASP A 9 -3.03 13.34 -5.59
CA ASP A 9 -3.78 14.20 -6.52
C ASP A 9 -5.18 13.62 -6.81
N GLY A 10 -5.57 12.60 -6.06
CA GLY A 10 -6.84 11.91 -6.19
C GLY A 10 -7.41 11.40 -4.85
N VAL A 11 -8.40 10.52 -4.94
CA VAL A 11 -9.21 10.08 -3.78
C VAL A 11 -8.58 8.94 -2.96
N TYR A 12 -7.60 8.24 -3.50
CA TYR A 12 -7.10 7.00 -2.89
C TYR A 12 -6.24 7.23 -1.64
N GLY A 13 -5.49 8.33 -1.58
CA GLY A 13 -4.60 8.63 -0.46
C GLY A 13 -5.33 8.77 0.89
N TYR A 14 -6.57 9.28 0.88
CA TYR A 14 -7.35 9.54 2.11
C TYR A 14 -7.65 8.29 2.95
N ARG A 15 -7.62 7.09 2.35
CA ARG A 15 -7.89 5.84 3.08
C ARG A 15 -6.76 5.43 4.02
N ILE A 16 -5.56 5.96 3.81
CA ILE A 16 -4.38 5.59 4.59
C ILE A 16 -4.51 6.04 6.03
N GLN A 17 -5.02 7.26 6.25
CA GLN A 17 -5.21 7.80 7.61
C GLN A 17 -6.01 6.85 8.49
N GLY A 18 -7.15 6.34 7.98
CA GLY A 18 -7.98 5.39 8.72
C GLY A 18 -7.27 4.07 9.03
N THR A 19 -6.46 3.57 8.09
CA THR A 19 -5.70 2.31 8.29
C THR A 19 -4.58 2.51 9.31
N VAL A 20 -3.78 3.57 9.18
CA VAL A 20 -2.68 3.85 10.12
C VAL A 20 -3.24 4.11 11.52
N ASN A 21 -4.32 4.88 11.67
CA ASN A 21 -4.88 5.20 12.99
C ASN A 21 -5.58 4.00 13.66
N SER A 22 -6.18 3.08 12.89
CA SER A 22 -6.90 1.93 13.47
C SER A 22 -6.02 0.71 13.70
N PHE A 23 -4.93 0.56 12.95
CA PHE A 23 -4.06 -0.61 13.01
C PHE A 23 -2.63 -0.29 13.43
N GLY A 24 -2.08 0.84 12.99
CA GLY A 24 -0.70 1.23 13.28
C GLY A 24 -0.51 1.52 14.77
N LYS A 25 0.40 0.79 15.41
CA LYS A 25 0.78 0.96 16.82
C LYS A 25 2.19 1.53 16.95
N LYS A 26 3.06 1.21 15.98
CA LYS A 26 4.48 1.59 15.96
C LYS A 26 4.75 2.79 15.06
N ASN A 27 3.86 3.07 14.12
CA ASN A 27 4.00 4.14 13.13
C ASN A 27 2.98 5.25 13.37
N LYS A 28 3.34 6.49 13.00
CA LYS A 28 2.51 7.68 13.20
C LYS A 28 2.15 8.31 11.87
N PHE A 29 0.87 8.53 11.62
CA PHE A 29 0.40 9.37 10.52
C PHE A 29 0.62 10.85 10.87
N ILE A 30 1.35 11.58 10.03
CA ILE A 30 1.65 13.01 10.26
C ILE A 30 0.88 13.95 9.33
N GLY A 31 0.30 13.46 8.24
CA GLY A 31 -0.55 14.27 7.39
C GLY A 31 -0.83 13.67 6.03
N ILE A 32 -1.78 14.30 5.34
CA ILE A 32 -2.06 14.10 3.91
C ILE A 32 -2.15 15.45 3.23
N TYR A 33 -1.42 15.60 2.14
CA TYR A 33 -1.49 16.77 1.28
C TYR A 33 -2.12 16.38 -0.05
N LYS A 34 -3.19 17.10 -0.41
CA LYS A 34 -3.77 17.01 -1.73
C LYS A 34 -3.19 18.13 -2.58
N ILE A 35 -2.53 17.75 -3.67
CA ILE A 35 -2.08 18.69 -4.70
C ILE A 35 -3.05 18.64 -5.89
N GLU A 36 -3.02 19.68 -6.70
CA GLU A 36 -3.83 19.71 -7.92
C GLU A 36 -3.31 18.68 -8.93
N LYS A 37 -4.24 18.03 -9.62
CA LYS A 37 -3.89 17.14 -10.72
C LYS A 37 -3.91 17.97 -12.00
N PRO A 38 -2.78 18.10 -12.71
CA PRO A 38 -2.77 18.72 -14.02
C PRO A 38 -3.82 18.08 -14.93
N GLN A 39 -4.56 18.92 -15.68
CA GLN A 39 -5.55 18.44 -16.63
C GLN A 39 -4.90 18.02 -17.96
N ASP A 40 -3.85 18.75 -18.35
CA ASP A 40 -3.07 18.49 -19.56
C ASP A 40 -1.94 17.48 -19.30
N ILE A 41 -1.58 16.76 -20.36
CA ILE A 41 -0.47 15.79 -20.34
C ILE A 41 0.88 16.51 -20.33
N ILE A 42 0.93 17.73 -20.88
CA ILE A 42 2.12 18.57 -20.93
C ILE A 42 1.91 19.67 -19.89
N VAL A 43 2.79 19.70 -18.91
CA VAL A 43 2.80 20.69 -17.85
C VAL A 43 4.15 21.38 -17.90
N ASP A 44 4.15 22.71 -17.97
CA ASP A 44 5.40 23.47 -18.05
C ASP A 44 6.14 23.46 -16.70
N GLU A 45 5.45 23.81 -15.62
CA GLU A 45 6.01 23.81 -14.27
C GLU A 45 4.97 23.33 -13.24
N ILE A 46 5.43 22.53 -12.28
CA ILE A 46 4.62 22.07 -11.15
C ILE A 46 5.26 22.62 -9.89
N GLU A 47 4.55 23.55 -9.26
CA GLU A 47 4.94 24.09 -7.97
C GLU A 47 4.21 23.34 -6.85
N LEU A 48 4.98 22.81 -5.91
CA LEU A 48 4.43 22.20 -4.70
C LEU A 48 4.21 23.29 -3.63
N PRO A 49 3.13 23.23 -2.85
CA PRO A 49 2.92 24.16 -1.75
C PRO A 49 4.11 24.17 -0.77
N GLU A 50 4.57 25.34 -0.34
CA GLU A 50 5.72 25.47 0.59
C GLU A 50 5.52 24.66 1.87
N GLU A 51 4.30 24.60 2.39
CA GLU A 51 3.95 23.81 3.58
C GLU A 51 4.23 22.31 3.37
N LEU A 52 3.94 21.78 2.18
CA LEU A 52 4.24 20.39 1.83
C LEU A 52 5.75 20.16 1.78
N ILE A 53 6.49 21.09 1.15
CA ILE A 53 7.95 21.03 1.05
C ILE A 53 8.58 20.98 2.43
N GLU A 54 8.10 21.80 3.37
CA GLU A 54 8.59 21.81 4.74
C GLU A 54 8.28 20.50 5.47
N LYS A 55 7.10 19.91 5.23
CA LYS A 55 6.70 18.64 5.83
C LYS A 55 7.55 17.44 5.41
N PHE A 56 8.23 17.49 4.26
CA PHE A 56 9.16 16.43 3.88
C PHE A 56 10.31 16.26 4.88
N LYS A 57 10.75 17.33 5.55
CA LYS A 57 11.81 17.27 6.57
C LYS A 57 11.41 16.47 7.81
N GLU A 58 10.11 16.41 8.10
CA GLU A 58 9.59 15.69 9.27
C GLU A 58 9.26 14.22 8.98
N ALA A 59 9.06 13.87 7.71
CA ALA A 59 8.58 12.56 7.29
C ALA A 59 9.70 11.53 7.23
N ASP A 60 9.42 10.31 7.69
CA ASP A 60 10.32 9.16 7.52
C ASP A 60 9.90 8.32 6.30
N ILE A 61 8.59 8.24 6.06
CA ILE A 61 7.97 7.49 4.97
C ILE A 61 7.07 8.44 4.19
N LEU A 62 7.29 8.54 2.88
CA LEU A 62 6.44 9.25 1.95
C LEU A 62 5.69 8.26 1.08
N LEU A 63 4.36 8.30 1.17
CA LEU A 63 3.46 7.54 0.30
C LEU A 63 2.93 8.46 -0.80
N VAL A 64 3.36 8.19 -2.03
CA VAL A 64 3.00 8.98 -3.21
C VAL A 64 1.84 8.30 -3.94
N TYR A 65 0.67 8.92 -3.88
CA TYR A 65 -0.59 8.49 -4.49
C TYR A 65 -1.02 9.43 -5.63
N THR A 66 -0.07 10.14 -6.22
CA THR A 66 -0.28 10.97 -7.40
C THR A 66 -0.44 10.09 -8.65
N GLN A 67 -1.41 10.42 -9.48
CA GLN A 67 -1.70 9.74 -10.74
C GLN A 67 -1.00 10.41 -11.91
N HIS A 68 -0.77 11.73 -11.84
CA HIS A 68 -0.02 12.42 -12.89
C HIS A 68 1.48 12.09 -12.77
N PRO A 69 2.15 11.69 -13.87
CA PRO A 69 3.56 11.32 -13.82
C PRO A 69 4.46 12.46 -13.35
N ASP A 70 4.20 13.69 -13.79
CA ASP A 70 5.01 14.86 -13.43
C ASP A 70 4.81 15.26 -11.95
N ASN A 71 3.58 15.21 -11.44
CA ASN A 71 3.34 15.36 -9.99
C ASN A 71 4.15 14.35 -9.18
N THR A 72 4.15 13.09 -9.64
CA THR A 72 4.89 12.01 -8.97
C THR A 72 6.39 12.31 -8.97
N TYR A 73 6.91 12.76 -10.10
CA TYR A 73 8.31 13.12 -10.26
C TYR A 73 8.70 14.27 -9.32
N GLU A 74 7.94 15.37 -9.34
CA GLU A 74 8.23 16.58 -8.59
C GLU A 74 8.13 16.37 -7.09
N VAL A 75 7.15 15.60 -6.64
CA VAL A 75 7.04 15.16 -5.24
C VAL A 75 8.26 14.35 -4.84
N CYS A 76 8.71 13.40 -5.66
CA CYS A 76 9.89 12.58 -5.34
C CYS A 76 11.18 13.41 -5.32
N ARG A 77 11.36 14.32 -6.28
CA ARG A 77 12.51 15.22 -6.38
C ARG A 77 12.62 16.10 -5.14
N ASN A 78 11.57 16.88 -4.86
CA ASN A 78 11.56 17.80 -3.72
C ASN A 78 11.68 17.07 -2.38
N ALA A 79 11.03 15.91 -2.23
CA ALA A 79 11.13 15.12 -1.01
C ALA A 79 12.58 14.65 -0.75
N ARG A 80 13.25 14.12 -1.78
CA ARG A 80 14.64 13.65 -1.66
C ARG A 80 15.60 14.80 -1.41
N GLU A 81 15.41 15.95 -2.07
CA GLU A 81 16.24 17.15 -1.87
C GLU A 81 16.11 17.72 -0.45
N LYS A 82 14.90 17.77 0.10
CA LYS A 82 14.67 18.30 1.46
C LYS A 82 14.99 17.30 2.55
N ASN A 83 14.88 15.99 2.28
CA ASN A 83 15.15 14.95 3.24
C ASN A 83 15.85 13.75 2.58
N PRO A 84 17.20 13.70 2.62
CA PRO A 84 17.96 12.58 2.08
C PRO A 84 17.68 11.23 2.72
N ASN A 85 17.02 11.19 3.89
CA ASN A 85 16.72 9.98 4.65
C ASN A 85 15.27 9.50 4.52
N ILE A 86 14.44 10.19 3.72
CA ILE A 86 13.04 9.79 3.52
C ILE A 86 12.96 8.53 2.66
N ALA A 87 12.18 7.54 3.07
CA ALA A 87 11.84 6.41 2.21
C ALA A 87 10.61 6.76 1.37
N ILE A 88 10.74 6.72 0.05
CA ILE A 88 9.68 7.12 -0.89
C ILE A 88 9.06 5.86 -1.47
N ILE A 89 7.74 5.70 -1.34
CA ILE A 89 6.98 4.59 -1.90
C ILE A 89 5.89 5.16 -2.83
N VAL A 90 5.98 4.80 -4.11
CA VAL A 90 5.08 5.29 -5.15
C VAL A 90 4.01 4.24 -5.42
N ALA A 91 2.79 4.50 -4.98
CA ALA A 91 1.68 3.56 -5.05
C ALA A 91 1.06 3.43 -6.45
N THR A 92 1.28 4.44 -7.30
CA THR A 92 0.73 4.55 -8.64
C THR A 92 1.84 4.91 -9.62
N CYS A 93 2.44 3.90 -10.23
CA CYS A 93 3.43 4.10 -11.29
C CYS A 93 2.85 3.75 -12.66
N SER A 94 3.07 4.62 -13.64
CA SER A 94 2.54 4.61 -15.01
C SER A 94 3.37 3.76 -15.99
N GLY A 95 4.20 2.84 -15.49
CA GLY A 95 4.96 1.88 -16.30
C GLY A 95 6.47 1.93 -16.05
N GLU A 96 7.20 1.08 -16.77
CA GLU A 96 8.65 0.88 -16.55
C GLU A 96 9.50 2.13 -16.81
N GLY A 97 9.11 2.98 -17.76
CA GLY A 97 9.81 4.24 -18.03
C GLY A 97 9.82 5.16 -16.81
N GLN A 98 8.65 5.36 -16.19
CA GLN A 98 8.54 6.17 -14.98
C GLN A 98 9.26 5.52 -13.80
N LYS A 99 9.18 4.19 -13.63
CA LYS A 99 9.95 3.49 -12.58
C LYS A 99 11.44 3.78 -12.67
N LYS A 100 12.02 3.66 -13.87
CA LYS A 100 13.45 3.93 -14.11
C LYS A 100 13.82 5.37 -13.78
N GLU A 101 12.98 6.33 -14.17
CA GLU A 101 13.20 7.74 -13.82
C GLU A 101 13.17 7.97 -12.30
N LEU A 102 12.23 7.33 -11.59
CA LEU A 102 12.08 7.51 -10.15
C LEU A 102 13.16 6.78 -9.33
N CYS A 103 13.87 5.80 -9.91
CA CYS A 103 14.99 5.10 -9.26
C CYS A 103 16.11 6.06 -8.82
N LYS A 104 16.33 7.19 -9.50
CA LYS A 104 17.33 8.19 -9.10
C LYS A 104 17.05 8.85 -7.73
N PHE A 105 15.82 8.72 -7.25
CA PHE A 105 15.40 9.19 -5.93
C PHE A 105 15.29 8.05 -4.89
N ASP A 106 15.75 6.84 -5.23
CA ASP A 106 15.49 5.60 -4.51
C ASP A 106 13.99 5.32 -4.26
N ALA A 107 13.14 5.74 -5.18
CA ALA A 107 11.70 5.53 -5.05
C ALA A 107 11.34 4.05 -5.24
N ILE A 108 10.59 3.51 -4.29
CA ILE A 108 10.11 2.13 -4.30
C ILE A 108 8.78 2.11 -5.07
N CYS A 109 8.76 1.47 -6.23
CA CYS A 109 7.61 1.44 -7.13
C CYS A 109 7.01 0.02 -7.22
N PRO A 110 6.27 -0.45 -6.20
CA PRO A 110 5.66 -1.77 -6.23
C PRO A 110 4.67 -1.89 -7.39
N GLU A 111 4.56 -3.09 -7.97
CA GLU A 111 3.47 -3.38 -8.91
C GLU A 111 2.11 -3.23 -8.24
N GLU A 112 2.03 -3.70 -7.00
CA GLU A 112 0.90 -3.54 -6.08
C GLU A 112 1.41 -3.24 -4.67
N MET A 113 0.79 -2.29 -3.97
CA MET A 113 1.14 -1.97 -2.57
C MET A 113 1.02 -3.17 -1.62
N CYS A 114 0.24 -4.20 -2.01
CA CYS A 114 0.12 -5.44 -1.25
C CYS A 114 1.28 -6.42 -1.49
N LEU A 115 2.25 -6.12 -2.36
CA LEU A 115 3.48 -6.89 -2.55
C LEU A 115 4.67 -6.31 -1.78
N LEU A 116 4.47 -5.15 -1.16
CA LEU A 116 5.55 -4.46 -0.49
C LEU A 116 5.97 -5.23 0.76
N ASP A 117 7.18 -5.79 0.74
CA ASP A 117 7.80 -6.46 1.88
C ASP A 117 9.32 -6.30 1.85
N GLU A 118 9.98 -6.87 2.86
CA GLU A 118 11.42 -6.79 3.06
C GLU A 118 12.22 -7.34 1.87
N ASN A 119 11.71 -8.38 1.19
CA ASN A 119 12.37 -8.96 0.03
C ASN A 119 12.26 -8.05 -1.20
N MET A 120 11.09 -7.44 -1.38
CA MET A 120 10.84 -6.52 -2.50
C MET A 120 11.70 -5.25 -2.39
N VAL A 121 11.87 -4.71 -1.18
CA VAL A 121 12.65 -3.47 -0.98
C VAL A 121 14.16 -3.70 -1.00
N GLY A 122 14.62 -4.92 -0.70
CA GLY A 122 16.04 -5.29 -0.75
C GLY A 122 16.92 -4.36 0.09
N ASP A 123 18.05 -3.94 -0.48
CA ASP A 123 19.07 -3.15 0.21
C ASP A 123 18.60 -1.76 0.68
N LEU A 124 17.49 -1.24 0.12
CA LEU A 124 16.90 0.03 0.55
C LEU A 124 16.44 -0.01 2.01
N ILE A 125 16.17 -1.20 2.57
CA ILE A 125 15.81 -1.34 3.98
C ILE A 125 16.95 -0.93 4.92
N ASN A 126 18.21 -1.12 4.49
CA ASN A 126 19.39 -0.74 5.25
C ASN A 126 19.68 0.75 5.10
N LYS A 127 19.44 1.31 3.90
CA LYS A 127 19.58 2.74 3.63
C LYS A 127 18.53 3.58 4.34
N TYR A 128 17.31 3.07 4.47
CA TYR A 128 16.19 3.74 5.11
C TYR A 128 15.64 2.90 6.28
N PRO A 129 16.27 2.94 7.48
CA PRO A 129 15.90 2.07 8.60
C PRO A 129 14.43 2.18 9.03
N LYS A 130 13.82 3.36 8.83
CA LYS A 130 12.40 3.60 9.13
C LYS A 130 11.45 2.81 8.23
N LEU A 131 11.92 2.38 7.05
CA LEU A 131 11.20 1.48 6.17
C LEU A 131 10.95 0.13 6.84
N LYS A 132 11.91 -0.38 7.63
CA LYS A 132 11.72 -1.62 8.39
C LYS A 132 10.57 -1.50 9.39
N GLU A 133 10.53 -0.42 10.16
CA GLU A 133 9.46 -0.15 11.12
C GLU A 133 8.09 -0.02 10.44
N PHE A 134 8.04 0.59 9.25
CA PHE A 134 6.85 0.65 8.41
C PHE A 134 6.39 -0.75 7.97
N LEU A 135 7.33 -1.56 7.44
CA LEU A 135 7.05 -2.88 6.92
C LEU A 135 6.61 -3.87 8.00
N GLU A 136 6.95 -3.65 9.27
CA GLU A 136 6.43 -4.49 10.36
C GLU A 136 4.89 -4.49 10.41
N GLU A 137 4.25 -3.35 10.15
CA GLU A 137 2.79 -3.18 10.24
C GLU A 137 2.10 -3.16 8.87
N PHE A 138 2.77 -2.63 7.85
CA PHE A 138 2.17 -2.34 6.55
C PHE A 138 2.92 -2.98 5.38
N GLY A 139 2.19 -3.61 4.46
CA GLY A 139 2.78 -4.23 3.27
C GLY A 139 2.08 -5.52 2.88
N SER A 140 2.84 -6.53 2.48
CA SER A 140 2.35 -7.87 2.16
C SER A 140 1.55 -8.45 3.34
N PRO A 141 0.26 -8.77 3.16
CA PRO A 141 -0.62 -9.13 4.27
C PRO A 141 -0.15 -10.41 4.99
N LYS A 142 -0.24 -10.39 6.32
CA LYS A 142 -0.02 -11.55 7.20
C LYS A 142 -1.19 -11.63 8.18
N VAL A 143 -1.86 -12.77 8.22
CA VAL A 143 -3.04 -12.99 9.06
C VAL A 143 -2.92 -14.33 9.80
N GLU A 144 -3.59 -14.45 10.93
CA GLU A 144 -3.86 -15.71 11.62
C GLU A 144 -5.37 -15.96 11.57
N VAL A 145 -5.79 -17.09 11.02
CA VAL A 145 -7.19 -17.45 10.80
C VAL A 145 -7.53 -18.61 11.71
N TYR A 146 -8.32 -18.36 12.73
CA TYR A 146 -8.71 -19.34 13.73
C TYR A 146 -10.01 -20.02 13.32
N ILE A 147 -9.96 -21.33 13.15
CA ILE A 147 -11.11 -22.15 12.73
C ILE A 147 -11.57 -23.00 13.90
N LYS A 148 -12.89 -22.98 14.18
CA LYS A 148 -13.55 -23.81 15.18
C LYS A 148 -14.85 -24.36 14.61
N ASN A 149 -15.12 -25.66 14.83
CA ASN A 149 -16.34 -26.32 14.32
C ASN A 149 -16.58 -26.10 12.81
N ASN A 150 -15.52 -26.20 12.00
CA ASN A 150 -15.53 -25.96 10.55
C ASN A 150 -15.99 -24.56 10.13
N LYS A 151 -15.86 -23.55 11.00
CA LYS A 151 -16.14 -22.15 10.70
C LYS A 151 -15.00 -21.25 11.16
N VAL A 152 -14.82 -20.13 10.47
CA VAL A 152 -13.89 -19.08 10.90
C VAL A 152 -14.46 -18.39 12.14
N GLU A 153 -13.78 -18.55 13.28
CA GLU A 153 -14.13 -17.91 14.54
C GLU A 153 -13.61 -16.46 14.58
N GLU A 154 -12.33 -16.31 14.22
CA GLU A 154 -11.61 -15.04 14.29
C GLU A 154 -10.52 -14.96 13.22
N VAL A 155 -10.25 -13.74 12.75
CA VAL A 155 -9.08 -13.44 11.91
C VAL A 155 -8.29 -12.32 12.56
N LYS A 156 -7.08 -12.65 13.02
CA LYS A 156 -6.15 -11.69 13.60
C LYS A 156 -5.19 -11.21 12.52
N VAL A 157 -5.16 -9.90 12.28
CA VAL A 157 -4.28 -9.30 11.29
C VAL A 157 -2.94 -8.94 11.94
N ILE A 158 -1.84 -9.48 11.43
CA ILE A 158 -0.47 -9.25 11.92
C ILE A 158 0.20 -8.14 11.12
N ARG A 159 -0.03 -8.13 9.80
CA ARG A 159 0.42 -7.09 8.86
C ARG A 159 -0.70 -6.85 7.84
N THR A 160 -1.02 -5.59 7.58
CA THR A 160 -2.08 -5.22 6.63
C THR A 160 -1.50 -4.54 5.40
N SER A 161 -2.16 -4.65 4.25
CA SER A 161 -1.93 -3.68 3.18
C SER A 161 -2.25 -2.27 3.69
N ILE A 162 -1.41 -1.29 3.34
CA ILE A 162 -1.54 0.11 3.79
C ILE A 162 -2.86 0.78 3.39
N CYS A 163 -3.51 0.28 2.34
CA CYS A 163 -4.84 0.77 1.96
C CYS A 163 -5.95 0.28 2.91
N GLY A 164 -5.72 -0.77 3.70
CA GLY A 164 -6.72 -1.36 4.61
C GLY A 164 -7.58 -2.47 3.98
N SER A 165 -7.23 -2.91 2.77
CA SER A 165 -7.94 -4.00 2.07
C SER A 165 -7.91 -5.32 2.85
N THR A 166 -6.82 -5.60 3.56
CA THR A 166 -6.66 -6.79 4.42
C THR A 166 -7.59 -6.74 5.63
N LEU A 167 -7.72 -5.58 6.29
CA LEU A 167 -8.65 -5.39 7.40
C LEU A 167 -10.11 -5.58 6.95
N PHE A 168 -10.43 -5.03 5.77
CA PHE A 168 -11.75 -5.21 5.17
C PHE A 168 -12.08 -6.69 4.91
N MET A 169 -11.13 -7.43 4.34
CA MET A 169 -11.27 -8.87 4.13
C MET A 169 -11.46 -9.62 5.45
N ALA A 170 -10.57 -9.41 6.43
CA ALA A 170 -10.59 -10.09 7.72
C ALA A 170 -11.94 -9.92 8.44
N LYS A 171 -12.51 -8.71 8.41
CA LYS A 171 -13.83 -8.43 9.00
C LYS A 171 -14.96 -9.27 8.38
N LEU A 172 -14.90 -9.55 7.08
CA LEU A 172 -15.93 -10.29 6.35
C LEU A 172 -15.75 -11.81 6.41
N MET A 173 -14.61 -12.29 6.90
CA MET A 173 -14.31 -13.72 6.99
C MET A 173 -15.00 -14.42 8.16
N LYS A 174 -15.41 -13.69 9.21
CA LYS A 174 -16.01 -14.30 10.39
C LYS A 174 -17.28 -15.09 10.04
N GLY A 175 -17.35 -16.34 10.48
CA GLY A 175 -18.46 -17.26 10.25
C GLY A 175 -18.46 -17.97 8.89
N LEU A 176 -17.47 -17.74 8.03
CA LEU A 176 -17.34 -18.49 6.78
C LEU A 176 -17.11 -19.98 7.03
N ASP A 177 -17.65 -20.81 6.13
CA ASP A 177 -17.40 -22.25 6.11
C ASP A 177 -15.92 -22.54 5.80
N ALA A 178 -15.34 -23.43 6.59
CA ALA A 178 -13.93 -23.79 6.55
C ALA A 178 -13.71 -25.31 6.38
N ARG A 179 -14.70 -26.05 5.87
CA ARG A 179 -14.54 -27.48 5.54
C ARG A 179 -13.56 -27.68 4.39
N ASP A 180 -13.61 -26.77 3.42
CA ASP A 180 -12.67 -26.69 2.31
C ASP A 180 -11.83 -25.42 2.47
N ILE A 181 -10.58 -25.62 2.85
CA ILE A 181 -9.60 -24.56 3.09
C ILE A 181 -9.27 -23.78 1.82
N GLU A 182 -9.19 -24.46 0.69
CA GLU A 182 -8.87 -23.84 -0.59
C GLU A 182 -10.03 -22.91 -1.00
N GLU A 183 -11.27 -23.40 -0.91
CA GLU A 183 -12.47 -22.61 -1.19
C GLU A 183 -12.66 -21.45 -0.20
N LEU A 184 -12.37 -21.65 1.09
CA LEU A 184 -12.37 -20.59 2.09
C LEU A 184 -11.40 -19.47 1.69
N SER A 185 -10.16 -19.83 1.33
CA SER A 185 -9.13 -18.85 0.97
C SER A 185 -9.52 -18.06 -0.28
N ARG A 186 -10.08 -18.74 -1.28
CA ARG A 186 -10.57 -18.14 -2.53
C ARG A 186 -11.72 -17.17 -2.27
N LYS A 187 -12.74 -17.60 -1.51
CA LYS A 187 -13.88 -16.74 -1.11
C LYS A 187 -13.43 -15.52 -0.33
N SER A 188 -12.49 -15.70 0.60
CA SER A 188 -11.93 -14.62 1.41
C SER A 188 -11.25 -13.57 0.52
N ALA A 189 -10.35 -14.02 -0.37
CA ALA A 189 -9.70 -13.13 -1.34
C ALA A 189 -10.72 -12.37 -2.21
N MET A 190 -11.81 -13.02 -2.64
CA MET A 190 -12.84 -12.38 -3.47
C MET A 190 -13.49 -11.15 -2.84
N PHE A 191 -13.46 -10.97 -1.51
CA PHE A 191 -13.91 -9.72 -0.90
C PHE A 191 -13.12 -8.51 -1.39
N ILE A 192 -11.86 -8.68 -1.78
CA ILE A 192 -11.04 -7.60 -2.33
C ILE A 192 -11.63 -7.04 -3.63
N GLN A 193 -12.45 -7.79 -4.38
CA GLN A 193 -13.18 -7.24 -5.54
C GLN A 193 -14.14 -6.11 -5.16
N ARG A 194 -14.72 -6.18 -3.97
CA ARG A 194 -15.65 -5.17 -3.43
C ARG A 194 -14.91 -4.00 -2.78
N TYR A 195 -13.62 -4.17 -2.46
CA TYR A 195 -12.80 -3.12 -1.89
C TYR A 195 -12.41 -2.08 -2.96
N PRO A 196 -12.57 -0.76 -2.69
CA PRO A 196 -12.25 0.32 -3.63
C PRO A 196 -10.73 0.48 -3.78
N CYS A 197 -10.13 -0.37 -4.58
CA CYS A 197 -8.69 -0.45 -4.82
C CYS A 197 -8.27 0.36 -6.06
N VAL A 198 -7.02 0.84 -6.06
CA VAL A 198 -6.37 1.48 -7.22
C VAL A 198 -6.27 0.53 -8.42
N ALA A 199 -6.03 -0.77 -8.18
CA ALA A 199 -5.84 -1.82 -9.19
C ALA A 199 -7.01 -2.02 -10.18
N GLY A 200 -8.12 -1.30 -10.02
CA GLY A 200 -9.33 -1.43 -10.84
C GLY A 200 -10.05 -2.75 -10.62
N LYS A 201 -11.11 -3.01 -11.41
CA LYS A 201 -11.83 -4.29 -11.42
C LYS A 201 -11.18 -5.26 -12.42
N ILE A 202 -11.39 -6.56 -12.22
CA ILE A 202 -10.96 -7.59 -13.19
C ILE A 202 -11.62 -7.32 -14.55
N LYS A 203 -10.82 -7.38 -15.61
CA LYS A 203 -11.28 -7.29 -17.00
C LYS A 203 -10.98 -8.61 -17.69
N LEU A 204 -11.98 -9.20 -18.34
CA LEU A 204 -11.92 -10.56 -18.91
C LEU A 204 -10.86 -10.74 -20.02
N PHE A 205 -10.50 -9.66 -20.73
CA PHE A 205 -9.63 -9.70 -21.91
C PHE A 205 -8.24 -9.09 -21.70
N LYS A 206 -7.82 -8.87 -20.45
CA LYS A 206 -6.49 -8.33 -20.14
C LYS A 206 -5.60 -9.45 -19.58
N LYS A 207 -4.45 -9.70 -20.21
CA LYS A 207 -3.50 -10.79 -19.84
C LYS A 207 -3.08 -10.74 -18.36
N GLU A 208 -2.85 -9.54 -17.84
CA GLU A 208 -2.48 -9.34 -16.43
C GLU A 208 -3.32 -8.23 -15.82
N CYS A 209 -4.03 -8.57 -14.75
CA CYS A 209 -4.79 -7.62 -13.96
C CYS A 209 -4.15 -7.52 -12.57
N LYS A 210 -3.66 -6.31 -12.25
CA LYS A 210 -3.24 -5.88 -10.92
C LYS A 210 -4.19 -6.32 -9.79
N LYS A 211 -5.50 -6.34 -10.06
CA LYS A 211 -6.51 -6.82 -9.12
C LYS A 211 -6.42 -8.34 -8.86
N GLN A 212 -6.12 -9.15 -9.88
CA GLN A 212 -5.90 -10.59 -9.70
C GLN A 212 -4.66 -10.87 -8.85
N MET A 213 -3.59 -10.08 -9.03
CA MET A 213 -2.41 -10.16 -8.15
C MET A 213 -2.78 -9.87 -6.70
N ALA A 214 -3.53 -8.78 -6.46
CA ALA A 214 -4.02 -8.46 -5.13
C ALA A 214 -4.87 -9.58 -4.50
N LEU A 215 -5.73 -10.25 -5.29
CA LEU A 215 -6.48 -11.42 -4.83
C LEU A 215 -5.55 -12.56 -4.41
N GLU A 216 -4.59 -12.91 -5.27
CA GLU A 216 -3.71 -14.06 -5.06
C GLU A 216 -2.83 -13.87 -3.81
N ILE A 217 -2.33 -12.65 -3.59
CA ILE A 217 -1.58 -12.30 -2.38
C ILE A 217 -2.43 -12.52 -1.13
N HIS A 218 -3.68 -12.06 -1.13
CA HIS A 218 -4.57 -12.24 0.02
C HIS A 218 -4.99 -13.70 0.20
N ARG A 219 -5.19 -14.45 -0.89
CA ARG A 219 -5.44 -15.90 -0.85
C ARG A 219 -4.30 -16.63 -0.15
N LYS A 220 -3.06 -16.38 -0.57
CA LYS A 220 -1.85 -16.93 0.05
C LYS A 220 -1.72 -16.54 1.53
N ALA A 221 -2.02 -15.29 1.87
CA ALA A 221 -2.00 -14.84 3.26
C ALA A 221 -2.99 -15.62 4.15
N VAL A 222 -4.19 -15.89 3.64
CA VAL A 222 -5.19 -16.70 4.35
C VAL A 222 -4.71 -18.16 4.49
N LEU A 223 -4.25 -18.79 3.39
CA LEU A 223 -3.77 -20.17 3.41
C LEU A 223 -2.64 -20.38 4.42
N ASN A 224 -1.64 -19.50 4.40
CA ASN A 224 -0.49 -19.57 5.30
C ASN A 224 -0.87 -19.23 6.75
N GLY A 225 -1.98 -18.53 6.95
CA GLY A 225 -2.45 -18.04 8.24
C GLY A 225 -3.34 -19.01 9.01
N ILE A 226 -3.75 -20.14 8.43
CA ILE A 226 -4.72 -21.03 9.07
C ILE A 226 -4.17 -21.67 10.34
N LYS A 227 -4.98 -21.62 11.39
CA LYS A 227 -4.79 -22.25 12.69
C LYS A 227 -6.07 -23.03 13.02
N ILE A 228 -5.99 -24.35 13.02
CA ILE A 228 -7.09 -25.23 13.43
C ILE A 228 -7.00 -25.39 14.95
N ILE A 229 -8.06 -25.00 15.66
CA ILE A 229 -8.19 -25.09 17.12
C ILE A 229 -9.28 -26.10 17.48
#